data_AF-A0A9D8SQT5-F1
#
_entry.id   AF-A0A9D8SQT5-F1
#
_cell.length_a   1.000
_cell.length_b   1.000
_cell.length_c   1.000
_cell.angle_alpha   90.00
_cell.angle_beta   90.00
_cell.angle_gamma   90.00
#
_symmetry.space_group_name_H-M   'P 1'
#
loop_
_entity.id
_entity.type
_entity.pdbx_description
1 polymer ?
#
loop_
_entity_poly.entity_id
_entity_poly.type
_entity_poly.pdbx_seq_one_letter_code
_entity_poly.pdbx_strand_id
1 'polypeptide(L)'
;MDNAALKKIWAEKYQVVPEQFDKLKQISSAATAFNANIDAILKINGETLKKLIIDNHISASELEDIKLSCFNSPKDVLIGIVKCFSRGIAEEWVTEDIAVYNWMEKNLGFDRLQMGGQGGIIANALALLGIKKVITHTNSHPKIQAEQFLGLNNLYAIADDGSLQKASKISRTQDIPLIHWIIEFDKGDSFTLDGRTFVCPKSNRFIATYDPLNMNLVMNQGFVSYLENNKTDYLLLSGFHPLLARKNGLELIKNAVPVIKRWKDANPEMIIHLEIASTQDKAIRQAIIEQIAPLADSAGLNERETIDLLEITGQTELALQTEKET
;
A
#
# COMPACT_ATOMS: atom_id res chain seq x y z
N MET A 1 -24.86 33.94 2.03
CA MET A 1 -25.37 32.85 1.16
C MET A 1 -25.69 31.69 2.07
N ASP A 2 -26.89 31.13 2.01
CA ASP A 2 -27.23 29.98 2.87
C ASP A 2 -26.64 28.66 2.31
N ASN A 3 -26.66 27.62 3.13
CA ASN A 3 -26.13 26.31 2.77
C ASN A 3 -26.87 25.67 1.57
N ALA A 4 -28.15 25.98 1.37
CA ALA A 4 -28.92 25.42 0.27
C ALA A 4 -28.50 26.03 -1.08
N ALA A 5 -28.29 27.35 -1.10
CA ALA A 5 -27.75 28.06 -2.25
C ALA A 5 -26.32 27.59 -2.59
N LEU A 6 -25.45 27.39 -1.59
CA LEU A 6 -24.10 26.85 -1.80
C LEU A 6 -24.14 25.44 -2.39
N LYS A 7 -24.99 24.54 -1.86
CA LYS A 7 -25.14 23.18 -2.39
C LYS A 7 -25.59 23.17 -3.84
N LYS A 8 -26.50 24.08 -4.22
CA LYS A 8 -26.95 24.21 -5.61
C LYS A 8 -25.80 24.63 -6.54
N ILE A 9 -25.02 25.64 -6.14
CA ILE A 9 -23.85 26.11 -6.91
C ILE A 9 -22.82 24.98 -7.10
N TRP A 10 -22.53 24.23 -6.03
CA TRP A 10 -21.60 23.10 -6.14
C TRP A 10 -22.16 21.98 -7.01
N ALA A 11 -23.44 21.63 -6.87
CA ALA A 11 -24.08 20.64 -7.72
C ALA A 11 -23.97 21.01 -9.21
N GLU A 12 -24.20 22.29 -9.56
CA GLU A 12 -24.02 22.80 -10.92
C GLU A 12 -22.56 22.68 -11.38
N LYS A 13 -21.58 23.04 -10.54
CA LYS A 13 -20.15 22.88 -10.85
C LYS A 13 -19.75 21.42 -11.06
N TYR A 14 -20.33 20.47 -10.34
CA TYR A 14 -20.06 19.03 -10.48
C TYR A 14 -20.70 18.40 -11.73
N GLN A 15 -21.58 19.10 -12.46
CA GLN A 15 -22.18 18.56 -13.69
C GLN A 15 -21.16 18.30 -14.80
N VAL A 16 -19.94 18.85 -14.71
CA VAL A 16 -18.86 18.59 -15.68
C VAL A 16 -18.23 17.21 -15.54
N VAL A 17 -18.48 16.48 -14.44
CA VAL A 17 -17.81 15.20 -14.14
C VAL A 17 -17.95 14.14 -15.25
N PRO A 18 -19.14 13.90 -15.84
CA PRO A 18 -19.29 12.96 -16.96
C PRO A 18 -18.40 13.31 -18.17
N GLU A 19 -18.30 14.59 -18.51
CA GLU A 19 -17.43 15.06 -19.61
C GLU A 19 -15.95 14.81 -19.29
N GLN A 20 -15.54 14.95 -18.03
CA GLN A 20 -14.17 14.62 -17.61
C GLN A 20 -13.88 13.12 -17.73
N PHE A 21 -14.85 12.25 -17.40
CA PHE A 21 -14.70 10.81 -17.63
C PHE A 21 -14.55 10.48 -19.12
N ASP A 22 -15.24 11.19 -20.01
CA ASP A 22 -15.05 10.99 -21.45
C ASP A 22 -13.68 11.47 -21.95
N LYS A 23 -13.12 12.53 -21.35
CA LYS A 23 -11.74 12.96 -21.61
C LYS A 23 -10.73 11.91 -21.15
N LEU A 24 -10.93 11.26 -20.00
CA LEU A 24 -10.04 10.19 -19.53
C LEU A 24 -9.95 9.03 -20.54
N LYS A 25 -11.06 8.68 -21.19
CA LYS A 25 -11.07 7.65 -22.25
C LYS A 25 -10.26 8.03 -23.49
N GLN A 26 -9.93 9.31 -23.66
CA GLN A 26 -9.10 9.77 -24.78
C GLN A 26 -7.61 9.54 -24.53
N ILE A 27 -7.19 9.43 -23.26
CA ILE A 27 -5.79 9.16 -22.85
C ILE A 27 -5.33 7.84 -23.49
N SER A 28 -4.19 7.89 -24.16
CA SER A 28 -3.65 6.76 -24.93
C SER A 28 -3.01 5.73 -24.02
N SER A 29 -2.23 6.18 -23.04
CA SER A 29 -1.60 5.28 -22.09
C SER A 29 -1.27 5.91 -20.75
N ALA A 30 -1.42 5.13 -19.69
CA ALA A 30 -0.92 5.47 -18.36
C ALA A 30 -0.14 4.27 -17.78
N ALA A 31 0.88 4.54 -17.00
CA ALA A 31 1.61 3.54 -16.25
C ALA A 31 1.58 3.84 -14.76
N THR A 32 1.65 2.79 -13.94
CA THR A 32 1.72 2.91 -12.48
C THR A 32 2.95 2.18 -11.96
N ALA A 33 3.67 2.80 -11.03
CA ALA A 33 4.82 2.21 -10.37
C ALA A 33 4.93 2.77 -8.94
N PHE A 34 5.56 2.11 -7.98
CA PHE A 34 6.16 0.79 -8.10
C PHE A 34 5.33 -0.29 -7.42
N ASN A 35 4.65 0.00 -6.31
CA ASN A 35 4.14 -1.06 -5.46
C ASN A 35 2.78 -1.62 -5.89
N ALA A 36 2.70 -2.95 -5.89
CA ALA A 36 1.46 -3.72 -5.87
C ALA A 36 1.65 -4.87 -4.88
N ASN A 37 0.61 -5.18 -4.12
CA ASN A 37 0.56 -6.30 -3.18
C ASN A 37 -0.89 -6.78 -3.03
N ILE A 38 -1.13 -7.66 -2.06
CA ILE A 38 -2.44 -8.25 -1.78
C ILE A 38 -2.81 -7.89 -0.35
N ASP A 39 -3.94 -7.23 -0.16
CA ASP A 39 -4.52 -7.09 1.17
C ASP A 39 -5.41 -8.31 1.45
N ALA A 40 -5.04 -9.11 2.44
CA ALA A 40 -5.80 -10.24 2.91
C ALA A 40 -6.62 -9.82 4.14
N ILE A 41 -7.91 -9.57 3.95
CA ILE A 41 -8.78 -9.04 5.00
C ILE A 41 -9.41 -10.21 5.75
N LEU A 42 -9.27 -10.18 7.07
CA LEU A 42 -9.78 -11.19 7.99
C LEU A 42 -10.48 -10.50 9.16
N LYS A 43 -11.75 -10.81 9.39
CA LYS A 43 -12.45 -10.39 10.59
C LYS A 43 -12.38 -11.48 11.65
N ILE A 44 -11.84 -11.16 12.81
CA ILE A 44 -11.70 -12.09 13.93
C ILE A 44 -12.47 -11.61 15.15
N ASN A 45 -13.24 -12.51 15.76
CA ASN A 45 -13.88 -12.27 17.05
C ASN A 45 -13.07 -12.91 18.19
N GLY A 46 -13.43 -12.60 19.43
CA GLY A 46 -12.71 -13.10 20.62
C GLY A 46 -12.62 -14.63 20.69
N GLU A 47 -13.66 -15.36 20.33
CA GLU A 47 -13.67 -16.84 20.39
C GLU A 47 -12.74 -17.47 19.35
N THR A 48 -12.73 -16.96 18.11
CA THR A 48 -11.79 -17.41 17.07
C THR A 48 -10.35 -17.10 17.47
N LEU A 49 -10.10 -15.90 18.02
CA LEU A 49 -8.78 -15.52 18.50
C LEU A 49 -8.31 -16.42 19.65
N LYS A 50 -9.19 -16.71 20.61
CA LYS A 50 -8.92 -17.65 21.70
C LYS A 50 -8.56 -19.05 21.19
N LYS A 51 -9.28 -19.55 20.20
CA LYS A 51 -8.99 -20.86 19.61
C LYS A 51 -7.59 -20.89 19.01
N LEU A 52 -7.23 -19.88 18.21
CA LEU A 52 -5.88 -19.79 17.62
C LEU A 52 -4.78 -19.73 18.70
N ILE A 53 -5.02 -19.00 19.79
CA ILE A 53 -4.10 -18.90 20.93
C ILE A 53 -3.87 -20.27 21.58
N ILE A 54 -4.94 -21.03 21.84
CA ILE A 54 -4.88 -22.38 22.43
C ILE A 54 -4.15 -23.36 21.50
N ASP A 55 -4.53 -23.36 20.21
CA ASP A 55 -3.95 -24.23 19.19
C ASP A 55 -2.44 -23.97 18.97
N ASN A 56 -1.96 -22.77 19.33
CA ASN A 56 -0.55 -22.40 19.28
C ASN A 56 0.15 -22.41 20.64
N HIS A 57 -0.48 -23.00 21.67
CA HIS A 57 0.09 -23.19 23.01
C HIS A 57 0.61 -21.89 23.67
N ILE A 58 -0.07 -20.76 23.42
CA ILE A 58 0.28 -19.47 24.04
C ILE A 58 -0.47 -19.34 25.36
N SER A 59 0.28 -19.08 26.44
CA SER A 59 -0.28 -18.93 27.79
C SER A 59 -0.81 -17.52 28.04
N ALA A 60 -1.75 -17.36 28.98
CA ALA A 60 -2.27 -16.03 29.30
C ALA A 60 -1.24 -15.05 29.89
N SER A 61 -0.11 -15.53 30.42
CA SER A 61 0.99 -14.67 30.90
C SER A 61 1.80 -14.05 29.77
N GLU A 62 1.90 -14.71 28.62
CA GLU A 62 2.54 -14.14 27.42
C GLU A 62 1.70 -13.03 26.77
N LEU A 63 0.41 -12.97 27.11
CA LEU A 63 -0.53 -12.00 26.55
C LEU A 63 -0.73 -10.76 27.43
N GLU A 64 -0.10 -10.72 28.60
CA GLU A 64 -0.11 -9.56 29.49
C GLU A 64 1.03 -8.60 29.20
N ASP A 65 0.79 -7.30 29.41
CA ASP A 65 1.81 -6.24 29.33
C ASP A 65 2.67 -6.22 28.06
N ILE A 66 2.13 -6.72 26.94
CA ILE A 66 2.85 -6.91 25.67
C ILE A 66 3.60 -5.64 25.24
N LYS A 67 4.95 -5.68 25.25
CA LYS A 67 5.82 -4.58 24.78
C LYS A 67 6.31 -4.77 23.35
N LEU A 68 6.09 -5.96 22.78
CA LEU A 68 6.55 -6.30 21.45
C LEU A 68 5.95 -5.36 20.40
N SER A 69 6.73 -5.08 19.35
CA SER A 69 6.35 -4.20 18.23
C SER A 69 6.87 -4.71 16.87
N CYS A 70 7.30 -5.97 16.81
CA CYS A 70 7.82 -6.63 15.62
C CYS A 70 7.72 -8.16 15.78
N PHE A 71 7.84 -8.90 14.69
CA PHE A 71 7.88 -10.37 14.73
C PHE A 71 9.31 -10.87 14.97
N ASN A 72 9.51 -11.68 16.02
CA ASN A 72 10.73 -12.47 16.22
C ASN A 72 10.51 -13.96 15.92
N SER A 73 9.24 -14.39 15.90
CA SER A 73 8.82 -15.76 15.66
C SER A 73 7.36 -15.80 15.17
N PRO A 74 6.91 -16.92 14.58
CA PRO A 74 5.54 -17.05 14.10
C PRO A 74 4.44 -16.80 15.14
N LYS A 75 4.67 -17.18 16.41
CA LYS A 75 3.70 -16.95 17.50
C LYS A 75 3.45 -15.48 17.78
N ASP A 76 4.39 -14.60 17.43
CA ASP A 76 4.29 -13.17 17.68
C ASP A 76 3.17 -12.52 16.86
N VAL A 77 2.68 -13.18 15.81
CA VAL A 77 1.49 -12.75 15.08
C VAL A 77 0.27 -12.69 15.99
N LEU A 78 0.02 -13.75 16.76
CA LEU A 78 -1.09 -13.76 17.72
C LEU A 78 -0.88 -12.77 18.86
N ILE A 79 0.36 -12.61 19.32
CA ILE A 79 0.71 -11.61 20.35
C ILE A 79 0.42 -10.19 19.85
N GLY A 80 0.79 -9.86 18.60
CA GLY A 80 0.48 -8.59 17.97
C GLY A 80 -1.02 -8.34 17.83
N ILE A 81 -1.77 -9.35 17.40
CA ILE A 81 -3.24 -9.28 17.33
C ILE A 81 -3.83 -9.00 18.73
N VAL A 82 -3.44 -9.75 19.76
CA VAL A 82 -3.97 -9.58 21.13
C VAL A 82 -3.59 -8.22 21.71
N LYS A 83 -2.38 -7.72 21.44
CA LYS A 83 -1.95 -6.37 21.85
C LYS A 83 -2.88 -5.31 21.29
N CYS A 84 -3.14 -5.35 19.99
CA CYS A 84 -3.98 -4.35 19.32
C CYS A 84 -5.44 -4.50 19.73
N PHE A 85 -5.93 -5.74 19.80
CA PHE A 85 -7.26 -6.10 20.28
C PHE A 85 -7.53 -5.51 21.67
N SER A 86 -6.68 -5.84 22.65
CA SER A 86 -6.89 -5.48 24.06
C SER A 86 -6.69 -3.99 24.34
N ARG A 87 -5.93 -3.29 23.49
CA ARG A 87 -5.69 -1.84 23.62
C ARG A 87 -6.62 -1.00 22.74
N GLY A 88 -7.31 -1.60 21.77
CA GLY A 88 -8.11 -0.89 20.78
C GLY A 88 -7.30 0.04 19.88
N ILE A 89 -6.04 -0.30 19.61
CA ILE A 89 -5.10 0.49 18.77
C ILE A 89 -4.88 -0.16 17.41
N ALA A 90 -4.40 0.62 16.45
CA ALA A 90 -3.93 0.13 15.16
C ALA A 90 -2.41 0.06 15.16
N GLU A 91 -1.85 -1.07 14.76
CA GLU A 91 -0.42 -1.20 14.46
C GLU A 91 -0.24 -2.04 13.20
N GLU A 92 0.87 -1.80 12.51
CA GLU A 92 1.37 -2.65 11.44
C GLU A 92 2.74 -3.19 11.85
N TRP A 93 2.89 -4.51 11.81
CA TRP A 93 4.18 -5.16 11.99
C TRP A 93 4.58 -5.82 10.68
N VAL A 94 5.87 -5.78 10.38
CA VAL A 94 6.40 -6.18 9.08
C VAL A 94 7.48 -7.23 9.27
N THR A 95 7.53 -8.22 8.37
CA THR A 95 8.54 -9.28 8.35
C THR A 95 9.04 -9.58 6.94
N GLU A 96 10.31 -9.96 6.87
CA GLU A 96 10.94 -10.58 5.68
C GLU A 96 11.14 -12.10 5.92
N ASP A 97 10.77 -12.62 7.09
CA ASP A 97 10.93 -14.03 7.46
C ASP A 97 9.79 -14.90 6.88
N ILE A 98 10.18 -15.79 5.97
CA ILE A 98 9.30 -16.75 5.33
C ILE A 98 8.61 -17.70 6.33
N ALA A 99 9.22 -17.97 7.49
CA ALA A 99 8.60 -18.81 8.51
C ALA A 99 7.34 -18.16 9.11
N VAL A 100 7.37 -16.84 9.29
CA VAL A 100 6.22 -16.06 9.75
C VAL A 100 5.15 -16.01 8.66
N TYR A 101 5.54 -15.79 7.39
CA TYR A 101 4.63 -15.86 6.24
C TYR A 101 3.89 -17.21 6.17
N ASN A 102 4.64 -18.32 6.17
CA ASN A 102 4.07 -19.67 6.06
C ASN A 102 3.10 -19.96 7.21
N TRP A 103 3.39 -19.42 8.40
CA TRP A 103 2.48 -19.55 9.54
C TRP A 103 1.20 -18.73 9.33
N MET A 104 1.28 -17.49 8.85
CA MET A 104 0.09 -16.65 8.58
C MET A 104 -0.80 -17.30 7.52
N GLU A 105 -0.21 -17.74 6.40
CA GLU A 105 -0.91 -18.43 5.32
C GLU A 105 -1.65 -19.68 5.82
N LYS A 106 -0.99 -20.50 6.65
CA LYS A 106 -1.56 -21.74 7.17
C LYS A 106 -2.64 -21.52 8.23
N ASN A 107 -2.49 -20.52 9.10
CA ASN A 107 -3.28 -20.42 10.34
C ASN A 107 -4.34 -19.31 10.33
N LEU A 108 -4.15 -18.22 9.59
CA LEU A 108 -5.09 -17.08 9.61
C LEU A 108 -6.18 -17.20 8.56
N GLY A 109 -5.85 -17.65 7.35
CA GLY A 109 -6.77 -17.54 6.21
C GLY A 109 -7.13 -16.08 5.90
N PHE A 110 -8.28 -15.87 5.25
CA PHE A 110 -8.86 -14.56 4.93
C PHE A 110 -10.34 -14.70 4.56
N ASP A 111 -11.13 -13.65 4.78
CA ASP A 111 -12.52 -13.56 4.30
C ASP A 111 -12.59 -13.07 2.87
N ARG A 112 -11.69 -12.13 2.51
CA ARG A 112 -11.55 -11.63 1.14
C ARG A 112 -10.11 -11.20 0.86
N LEU A 113 -9.74 -11.28 -0.41
CA LEU A 113 -8.56 -10.64 -0.94
C LEU A 113 -8.97 -9.41 -1.74
N GLN A 114 -8.10 -8.40 -1.75
CA GLN A 114 -8.23 -7.26 -2.64
C GLN A 114 -6.85 -6.80 -3.11
N MET A 115 -6.85 -6.00 -4.19
CA MET A 115 -5.64 -5.32 -4.63
C MET A 115 -5.17 -4.34 -3.57
N GLY A 116 -3.91 -4.50 -3.14
CA GLY A 116 -3.22 -3.56 -2.28
C GLY A 116 -2.05 -2.88 -3.01
N GLY A 117 -1.48 -1.88 -2.35
CA GLY A 117 -0.43 -1.03 -2.92
C GLY A 117 -0.98 0.00 -3.90
N GLN A 118 -0.50 1.25 -3.77
CA GLN A 118 -0.98 2.38 -4.55
C GLN A 118 -0.89 2.12 -6.06
N GLY A 119 0.24 1.59 -6.54
CA GLY A 119 0.43 1.30 -7.97
C GLY A 119 -0.61 0.32 -8.53
N GLY A 120 -0.90 -0.77 -7.81
CA GLY A 120 -1.91 -1.75 -8.21
C GLY A 120 -3.34 -1.23 -8.12
N ILE A 121 -3.69 -0.52 -7.04
CA ILE A 121 -5.02 0.09 -6.84
C ILE A 121 -5.31 1.12 -7.93
N ILE A 122 -4.36 2.03 -8.16
CA ILE A 122 -4.46 3.06 -9.20
C ILE A 122 -4.60 2.40 -10.57
N ALA A 123 -3.85 1.34 -10.86
CA ALA A 123 -3.97 0.66 -12.15
C ALA A 123 -5.38 0.10 -12.42
N ASN A 124 -5.97 -0.56 -11.42
CA ASN A 124 -7.35 -1.02 -11.48
C ASN A 124 -8.33 0.15 -11.71
N ALA A 125 -8.16 1.26 -10.99
CA ALA A 125 -9.00 2.45 -11.14
C ALA A 125 -8.88 3.07 -12.54
N LEU A 126 -7.67 3.32 -13.03
CA LEU A 126 -7.42 3.90 -14.35
C LEU A 126 -7.99 3.02 -15.49
N ALA A 127 -7.86 1.70 -15.35
CA ALA A 127 -8.40 0.76 -16.32
C ALA A 127 -9.93 0.80 -16.31
N LEU A 128 -10.56 0.84 -15.13
CA LEU A 128 -12.01 0.96 -14.97
C LEU A 128 -12.56 2.28 -15.53
N LEU A 129 -11.80 3.37 -15.37
CA LEU A 129 -12.13 4.70 -15.92
C LEU A 129 -11.97 4.79 -17.44
N GLY A 130 -11.45 3.74 -18.08
CA GLY A 130 -11.45 3.60 -19.54
C GLY A 130 -10.23 4.19 -20.25
N ILE A 131 -9.12 4.45 -19.55
CA ILE A 131 -7.86 4.77 -20.20
C ILE A 131 -7.49 3.64 -21.16
N LYS A 132 -7.11 3.97 -22.41
CA LYS A 132 -7.00 2.97 -23.49
C LYS A 132 -5.99 1.86 -23.20
N LYS A 133 -4.88 2.19 -22.53
CA LYS A 133 -3.85 1.23 -22.12
C LYS A 133 -3.28 1.62 -20.76
N VAL A 134 -3.41 0.73 -19.78
CA VAL A 134 -2.83 0.88 -18.44
C VAL A 134 -1.75 -0.18 -18.26
N ILE A 135 -0.53 0.23 -17.89
CA ILE A 135 0.59 -0.67 -17.65
C ILE A 135 0.99 -0.57 -16.18
N THR A 136 0.81 -1.64 -15.41
CA THR A 136 1.17 -1.67 -13.99
C THR A 136 2.52 -2.32 -13.78
N HIS A 137 3.35 -1.71 -12.94
CA HIS A 137 4.50 -2.36 -12.37
C HIS A 137 4.04 -3.39 -11.33
N THR A 138 4.74 -4.52 -11.27
CA THR A 138 4.60 -5.49 -10.19
C THR A 138 5.98 -6.08 -9.91
N ASN A 139 6.45 -6.00 -8.66
CA ASN A 139 7.70 -6.62 -8.24
C ASN A 139 7.55 -8.15 -8.31
N SER A 140 6.41 -8.64 -7.80
CA SER A 140 5.97 -10.03 -7.85
C SER A 140 4.60 -10.16 -8.52
N HIS A 141 4.38 -11.20 -9.31
CA HIS A 141 3.12 -11.47 -10.00
C HIS A 141 2.76 -12.97 -10.04
N PRO A 142 2.66 -13.64 -8.87
CA PRO A 142 2.10 -14.98 -8.81
C PRO A 142 0.60 -14.96 -9.16
N LYS A 143 0.01 -16.13 -9.40
CA LYS A 143 -1.41 -16.28 -9.72
C LYS A 143 -2.34 -15.52 -8.77
N ILE A 144 -2.10 -15.60 -7.46
CA ILE A 144 -2.93 -14.94 -6.44
C ILE A 144 -2.89 -13.39 -6.54
N GLN A 145 -1.77 -12.82 -7.00
CA GLN A 145 -1.67 -11.37 -7.29
C GLN A 145 -2.42 -11.03 -8.57
N ALA A 146 -2.31 -11.87 -9.60
CA ALA A 146 -2.99 -11.68 -10.88
C ALA A 146 -4.52 -11.64 -10.70
N GLU A 147 -5.04 -12.50 -9.83
CA GLU A 147 -6.47 -12.56 -9.49
C GLU A 147 -6.99 -11.27 -8.83
N GLN A 148 -6.12 -10.40 -8.30
CA GLN A 148 -6.52 -9.11 -7.74
C GLN A 148 -6.60 -7.99 -8.80
N PHE A 149 -6.06 -8.21 -10.00
CA PHE A 149 -6.25 -7.27 -11.10
C PHE A 149 -7.62 -7.49 -11.76
N LEU A 150 -8.30 -6.39 -12.09
CA LEU A 150 -9.54 -6.47 -12.84
C LEU A 150 -9.28 -7.12 -14.21
N GLY A 151 -10.15 -8.05 -14.63
CA GLY A 151 -10.06 -8.76 -15.91
C GLY A 151 -10.36 -7.90 -17.15
N LEU A 152 -10.02 -6.61 -17.12
CA LEU A 152 -10.28 -5.63 -18.16
C LEU A 152 -9.26 -5.75 -19.31
N ASN A 153 -9.70 -5.47 -20.53
CA ASN A 153 -8.88 -5.67 -21.73
C ASN A 153 -7.77 -4.63 -21.90
N ASN A 154 -7.82 -3.52 -21.17
CA ASN A 154 -6.89 -2.41 -21.23
C ASN A 154 -5.85 -2.41 -20.10
N LEU A 155 -5.84 -3.42 -19.21
CA LEU A 155 -4.92 -3.49 -18.07
C LEU A 155 -3.84 -4.55 -18.28
N TYR A 156 -2.59 -4.11 -18.32
CA TYR A 156 -1.43 -4.90 -18.70
C TYR A 156 -0.31 -4.84 -17.67
N ALA A 157 0.53 -5.88 -17.66
CA ALA A 157 1.80 -5.95 -16.94
C ALA A 157 2.82 -6.72 -17.79
N ILE A 158 4.06 -6.81 -17.31
CA ILE A 158 5.15 -7.53 -17.99
C ILE A 158 5.24 -8.96 -17.46
N ALA A 159 5.20 -9.93 -18.37
CA ALA A 159 5.34 -11.36 -18.08
C ALA A 159 6.83 -11.79 -18.00
N ASP A 160 7.08 -13.06 -17.63
CA ASP A 160 8.44 -13.63 -17.47
C ASP A 160 9.27 -13.59 -18.77
N ASP A 161 8.61 -13.72 -19.93
CA ASP A 161 9.26 -13.66 -21.24
C ASP A 161 9.51 -12.22 -21.73
N GLY A 162 9.23 -11.22 -20.88
CA GLY A 162 9.34 -9.80 -21.20
C GLY A 162 8.18 -9.25 -22.04
N SER A 163 7.19 -10.08 -22.39
CA SER A 163 6.04 -9.64 -23.18
C SER A 163 5.01 -8.87 -22.34
N LEU A 164 4.31 -7.94 -23.00
CA LEU A 164 3.17 -7.25 -22.40
C LEU A 164 1.93 -8.15 -22.47
N GLN A 165 1.39 -8.52 -21.32
CA GLN A 165 0.20 -9.39 -21.22
C GLN A 165 -0.85 -8.76 -20.30
N LYS A 166 -2.09 -9.24 -20.37
CA LYS A 166 -3.14 -8.79 -19.43
C LYS A 166 -2.70 -9.12 -18.01
N ALA A 167 -2.73 -8.13 -17.13
CA ALA A 167 -2.24 -8.30 -15.75
C ALA A 167 -2.93 -9.50 -15.07
N SER A 168 -4.24 -9.63 -15.23
CA SER A 168 -5.02 -10.73 -14.64
C SER A 168 -4.77 -12.13 -15.24
N LYS A 169 -3.83 -12.27 -16.18
CA LYS A 169 -3.50 -13.54 -16.86
C LYS A 169 -2.05 -13.96 -16.67
N ILE A 170 -1.23 -13.12 -16.04
CA ILE A 170 0.16 -13.43 -15.75
C ILE A 170 0.21 -14.33 -14.51
N SER A 171 1.07 -15.32 -14.52
CA SER A 171 1.35 -16.15 -13.34
C SER A 171 2.81 -16.56 -13.37
N ARG A 172 3.66 -15.69 -12.84
CA ARG A 172 5.09 -15.96 -12.69
C ARG A 172 5.27 -16.99 -11.58
N THR A 173 5.69 -18.21 -11.90
CA THR A 173 5.63 -19.34 -10.96
C THR A 173 6.73 -19.32 -9.89
N GLN A 174 7.82 -18.58 -10.14
CA GLN A 174 8.91 -18.39 -9.18
C GLN A 174 8.69 -17.19 -8.25
N ASP A 175 7.67 -16.39 -8.53
CA ASP A 175 7.36 -15.19 -7.76
C ASP A 175 6.65 -15.55 -6.46
N ILE A 176 6.99 -14.81 -5.40
CA ILE A 176 6.35 -14.95 -4.08
C ILE A 176 5.16 -14.00 -3.94
N PRO A 177 4.13 -14.34 -3.16
CA PRO A 177 3.07 -13.38 -2.88
C PRO A 177 3.57 -12.32 -1.88
N LEU A 178 3.11 -11.08 -2.07
CA LEU A 178 3.34 -9.96 -1.16
C LEU A 178 2.00 -9.68 -0.49
N ILE A 179 1.84 -10.07 0.77
CA ILE A 179 0.53 -10.11 1.44
C ILE A 179 0.56 -9.29 2.73
N HIS A 180 -0.43 -8.43 2.86
CA HIS A 180 -0.72 -7.62 4.05
C HIS A 180 -1.98 -8.18 4.68
N TRP A 181 -1.85 -8.97 5.75
CA TRP A 181 -3.01 -9.47 6.48
C TRP A 181 -3.59 -8.34 7.33
N ILE A 182 -4.80 -7.90 6.99
CA ILE A 182 -5.54 -6.89 7.74
C ILE A 182 -6.53 -7.62 8.64
N ILE A 183 -6.17 -7.77 9.90
CA ILE A 183 -6.97 -8.45 10.92
C ILE A 183 -7.84 -7.43 11.64
N GLU A 184 -9.14 -7.45 11.37
CA GLU A 184 -10.14 -6.54 11.95
C GLU A 184 -10.85 -7.20 13.14
N PHE A 185 -11.12 -6.41 14.17
CA PHE A 185 -11.84 -6.84 15.38
C PHE A 185 -12.77 -5.73 15.89
N ASP A 186 -13.85 -6.12 16.57
CA ASP A 186 -14.91 -5.20 16.96
C ASP A 186 -14.88 -4.81 18.43
N LYS A 187 -15.32 -3.58 18.71
CA LYS A 187 -15.56 -3.09 20.06
C LYS A 187 -16.51 -4.04 20.80
N GLY A 188 -16.13 -4.41 22.01
CA GLY A 188 -16.93 -5.24 22.90
C GLY A 188 -16.68 -6.74 22.72
N ASP A 189 -15.95 -7.17 21.69
CA ASP A 189 -15.46 -8.53 21.63
C ASP A 189 -14.57 -8.82 22.83
N SER A 190 -14.63 -10.05 23.32
CA SER A 190 -13.82 -10.48 24.45
C SER A 190 -13.56 -11.97 24.42
N PHE A 191 -12.54 -12.40 25.14
CA PHE A 191 -12.30 -13.81 25.42
C PHE A 191 -11.64 -13.99 26.78
N THR A 192 -11.83 -15.17 27.37
CA THR A 192 -11.21 -15.55 28.65
C THR A 192 -10.27 -16.73 28.46
N LEU A 193 -9.03 -16.58 28.92
CA LEU A 193 -7.96 -17.59 28.89
C LEU A 193 -7.29 -17.64 30.27
N ASP A 194 -7.10 -18.84 30.84
CA ASP A 194 -6.49 -19.05 32.16
C ASP A 194 -7.03 -18.13 33.28
N GLY A 195 -8.35 -17.88 33.26
CA GLY A 195 -9.02 -17.01 34.23
C GLY A 195 -8.87 -15.50 34.00
N ARG A 196 -8.15 -15.09 32.95
CA ARG A 196 -7.93 -13.69 32.56
C ARG A 196 -8.82 -13.34 31.38
N THR A 197 -9.42 -12.15 31.42
CA THR A 197 -10.34 -11.69 30.38
C THR A 197 -9.73 -10.54 29.59
N PHE A 198 -9.68 -10.71 28.28
CA PHE A 198 -9.22 -9.72 27.31
C PHE A 198 -10.43 -9.14 26.61
N VAL A 199 -10.54 -7.81 26.53
CA VAL A 199 -11.69 -7.11 25.97
C VAL A 199 -11.21 -6.08 24.96
N CYS A 200 -11.88 -5.99 23.81
CA CYS A 200 -11.60 -4.98 22.82
C CYS A 200 -12.36 -3.68 23.14
N PRO A 201 -11.68 -2.58 23.52
CA PRO A 201 -12.36 -1.35 23.91
C PRO A 201 -12.87 -0.53 22.72
N LYS A 202 -12.33 -0.77 21.52
CA LYS A 202 -12.62 0.00 20.29
C LYS A 202 -12.37 -0.87 19.05
N SER A 203 -13.31 -0.88 18.11
CA SER A 203 -13.11 -1.54 16.80
C SER A 203 -11.87 -0.98 16.14
N ASN A 204 -10.95 -1.87 15.77
CA ASN A 204 -9.70 -1.50 15.15
C ASN A 204 -9.13 -2.67 14.34
N ARG A 205 -7.88 -2.52 13.87
CA ARG A 205 -7.20 -3.53 13.07
C ARG A 205 -5.75 -3.69 13.46
N PHE A 206 -5.21 -4.88 13.26
CA PHE A 206 -3.77 -5.16 13.25
C PHE A 206 -3.37 -5.57 11.84
N ILE A 207 -2.26 -5.05 11.33
CA ILE A 207 -1.74 -5.41 10.01
C ILE A 207 -0.46 -6.23 10.18
N ALA A 208 -0.45 -7.44 9.64
CA ALA A 208 0.72 -8.31 9.59
C ALA A 208 1.22 -8.42 8.16
N THR A 209 2.36 -7.80 7.88
CA THR A 209 2.85 -7.58 6.52
C THR A 209 4.03 -8.49 6.20
N TYR A 210 3.90 -9.26 5.11
CA TYR A 210 5.01 -9.91 4.42
C TYR A 210 5.17 -9.30 3.03
N ASP A 211 6.13 -8.37 2.89
CA ASP A 211 6.36 -7.63 1.65
C ASP A 211 7.86 -7.37 1.40
N PRO A 212 8.69 -8.42 1.28
CA PRO A 212 10.13 -8.25 1.15
C PRO A 212 10.54 -7.53 -0.14
N LEU A 213 9.70 -7.50 -1.18
CA LEU A 213 10.06 -6.89 -2.46
C LEU A 213 9.71 -5.40 -2.54
N ASN A 214 8.56 -4.94 -2.02
CA ASN A 214 8.27 -3.50 -2.00
C ASN A 214 9.14 -2.78 -0.97
N MET A 215 9.45 -3.41 0.17
CA MET A 215 10.38 -2.87 1.17
C MET A 215 11.82 -2.69 0.68
N ASN A 216 12.19 -3.39 -0.39
CA ASN A 216 13.49 -3.29 -1.03
C ASN A 216 13.42 -2.61 -2.41
N LEU A 217 12.30 -1.93 -2.72
CA LEU A 217 12.05 -1.22 -3.99
C LEU A 217 12.46 -2.05 -5.23
N VAL A 218 12.15 -3.34 -5.25
CA VAL A 218 12.60 -4.24 -6.33
C VAL A 218 11.89 -3.88 -7.64
N MET A 219 12.66 -3.40 -8.61
CA MET A 219 12.11 -3.00 -9.91
C MET A 219 12.16 -4.14 -10.92
N ASN A 220 11.01 -4.47 -11.52
CA ASN A 220 10.93 -5.37 -12.65
C ASN A 220 11.63 -4.72 -13.86
N GLN A 221 12.76 -5.30 -14.28
CA GLN A 221 13.57 -4.73 -15.36
C GLN A 221 12.84 -4.73 -16.71
N GLY A 222 11.96 -5.70 -16.95
CA GLY A 222 11.10 -5.70 -18.14
C GLY A 222 10.18 -4.49 -18.19
N PHE A 223 9.59 -4.09 -17.07
CA PHE A 223 8.79 -2.87 -16.96
C PHE A 223 9.64 -1.61 -17.14
N VAL A 224 10.83 -1.56 -16.52
CA VAL A 224 11.77 -0.46 -16.70
C VAL A 224 12.11 -0.26 -18.17
N SER A 225 12.54 -1.33 -18.85
CA SER A 225 12.86 -1.31 -20.28
C SER A 225 11.63 -1.02 -21.14
N TYR A 226 10.44 -1.49 -20.75
CA TYR A 226 9.21 -1.21 -21.50
C TYR A 226 8.93 0.30 -21.53
N LEU A 227 8.98 0.98 -20.37
CA LEU A 227 8.72 2.42 -20.30
C LEU A 227 9.82 3.28 -20.97
N GLU A 228 11.06 2.80 -21.01
CA GLU A 228 12.14 3.46 -21.76
C GLU A 228 11.91 3.38 -23.28
N ASN A 229 11.28 2.31 -23.78
CA ASN A 229 11.14 2.06 -25.22
C ASN A 229 9.75 2.35 -25.78
N ASN A 230 8.76 2.67 -24.94
CA ASN A 230 7.38 2.89 -25.36
C ASN A 230 6.84 4.21 -24.79
N LYS A 231 6.23 5.02 -25.66
CA LYS A 231 5.58 6.27 -25.25
C LYS A 231 4.43 5.99 -24.29
N THR A 232 4.44 6.71 -23.17
CA THR A 232 3.38 6.68 -22.15
C THR A 232 3.00 8.10 -21.77
N ASP A 233 1.70 8.43 -21.80
CA ASP A 233 1.23 9.81 -21.56
C ASP A 233 1.38 10.19 -20.07
N TYR A 234 1.06 9.27 -19.16
CA TYR A 234 1.10 9.49 -17.71
C TYR A 234 1.84 8.39 -16.97
N LEU A 235 2.62 8.77 -15.96
CA LEU A 235 3.23 7.84 -15.00
C LEU A 235 2.84 8.24 -13.58
N LEU A 236 2.15 7.35 -12.88
CA LEU A 236 1.79 7.54 -11.47
C LEU A 236 2.77 6.76 -10.60
N LEU A 237 3.58 7.49 -9.83
CA LEU A 237 4.65 7.00 -8.98
C LEU A 237 4.23 6.94 -7.51
N SER A 238 4.53 5.84 -6.84
CA SER A 238 4.41 5.64 -5.39
C SER A 238 5.26 4.45 -4.95
N GLY A 239 5.11 4.00 -3.70
CA GLY A 239 5.77 2.80 -3.17
C GLY A 239 7.12 3.04 -2.51
N PHE A 240 7.50 4.29 -2.25
CA PHE A 240 8.72 4.63 -1.49
C PHE A 240 8.51 4.66 0.04
N HIS A 241 7.26 4.74 0.49
CA HIS A 241 6.90 4.85 1.91
C HIS A 241 7.28 3.66 2.82
N PRO A 242 7.41 2.39 2.34
CA PRO A 242 7.79 1.29 3.21
C PRO A 242 9.31 1.17 3.41
N LEU A 243 10.11 2.00 2.73
CA LEU A 243 11.57 1.95 2.85
C LEU A 243 12.04 2.44 4.22
N LEU A 244 13.17 1.92 4.68
CA LEU A 244 13.80 2.29 5.94
C LEU A 244 15.28 2.64 5.72
N ALA A 245 15.75 3.73 6.31
CA ALA A 245 17.14 4.19 6.17
C ALA A 245 18.12 3.13 6.70
N ARG A 246 17.79 2.50 7.83
CA ARG A 246 18.57 1.40 8.43
C ARG A 246 18.63 0.12 7.58
N LYS A 247 17.80 0.00 6.54
CA LYS A 247 17.72 -1.12 5.59
C LYS A 247 18.06 -0.67 4.17
N ASN A 248 19.03 0.23 4.04
CA ASN A 248 19.53 0.72 2.74
C ASN A 248 18.51 1.51 1.90
N GLY A 249 17.39 1.95 2.47
CA GLY A 249 16.32 2.64 1.73
C GLY A 249 16.76 3.93 1.02
N LEU A 250 17.74 4.65 1.57
CA LEU A 250 18.29 5.86 0.93
C LEU A 250 19.03 5.55 -0.38
N GLU A 251 19.80 4.45 -0.43
CA GLU A 251 20.49 4.05 -1.65
C GLU A 251 19.50 3.50 -2.68
N LEU A 252 18.43 2.82 -2.23
CA LEU A 252 17.34 2.38 -3.12
C LEU A 252 16.64 3.57 -3.81
N ILE A 253 16.34 4.64 -3.06
CA ILE A 253 15.79 5.89 -3.62
C ILE A 253 16.76 6.50 -4.64
N LYS A 254 18.03 6.62 -4.27
CA LYS A 254 19.07 7.17 -5.15
C LYS A 254 19.23 6.35 -6.43
N ASN A 255 19.07 5.03 -6.38
CA ASN A 255 19.08 4.14 -7.55
C ASN A 255 17.81 4.27 -8.41
N ALA A 256 16.69 4.70 -7.83
CA ALA A 256 15.46 4.98 -8.58
C ALA A 256 15.53 6.28 -9.39
N VAL A 257 16.25 7.30 -8.91
CA VAL A 257 16.43 8.59 -9.60
C VAL A 257 16.87 8.45 -11.06
N PRO A 258 17.96 7.73 -11.41
CA PRO A 258 18.36 7.58 -12.80
C PRO A 258 17.36 6.78 -13.63
N VAL A 259 16.57 5.88 -13.05
CA VAL A 259 15.50 5.16 -13.75
C VAL A 259 14.38 6.14 -14.17
N ILE A 260 13.90 6.94 -13.23
CA ILE A 260 12.84 7.94 -13.48
C ILE A 260 13.30 8.97 -14.52
N LYS A 261 14.56 9.43 -14.42
CA LYS A 261 15.15 10.33 -15.42
C LYS A 261 15.17 9.73 -16.81
N ARG A 262 15.60 8.46 -16.96
CA ARG A 262 15.59 7.79 -18.27
C ARG A 262 14.20 7.67 -18.87
N TRP A 263 13.17 7.43 -18.06
CA TRP A 263 11.78 7.44 -18.54
C TRP A 263 11.35 8.81 -19.07
N LYS A 264 11.68 9.89 -18.35
CA LYS A 264 11.38 11.26 -18.80
C LYS A 264 12.22 11.67 -20.01
N ASP A 265 13.50 11.29 -20.07
CA ASP A 265 14.38 11.59 -21.20
C ASP A 265 13.92 10.89 -22.49
N ALA A 266 13.47 9.64 -22.38
CA ALA A 266 12.90 8.89 -23.51
C ALA A 266 11.53 9.45 -23.96
N ASN A 267 10.76 10.01 -23.04
CA ASN A 267 9.43 10.56 -23.26
C ASN A 267 9.25 11.95 -22.59
N PRO A 268 9.81 13.03 -23.17
CA PRO A 268 9.80 14.35 -22.51
C PRO A 268 8.41 14.91 -22.18
N GLU A 269 7.40 14.52 -22.94
CA GLU A 269 5.99 14.93 -22.77
C GLU A 269 5.23 14.10 -21.72
N MET A 270 5.82 13.03 -21.18
CA MET A 270 5.18 12.20 -20.15
C MET A 270 4.93 13.04 -18.90
N ILE A 271 3.71 13.02 -18.36
CA ILE A 271 3.38 13.67 -17.10
C ILE A 271 3.58 12.67 -15.95
N ILE A 272 4.43 13.03 -15.00
CA ILE A 272 4.74 12.21 -13.82
C ILE A 272 3.98 12.78 -12.63
N HIS A 273 3.14 11.96 -11.99
CA HIS A 273 2.47 12.28 -10.74
C HIS A 273 3.07 11.44 -9.61
N LEU A 274 3.47 12.05 -8.50
CA LEU A 274 3.99 11.37 -7.32
C LEU A 274 2.93 11.35 -6.21
N GLU A 275 2.45 10.16 -5.86
CA GLU A 275 1.61 9.96 -4.67
C GLU A 275 2.52 9.74 -3.44
N ILE A 276 2.57 10.74 -2.57
CA ILE A 276 3.36 10.74 -1.33
C ILE A 276 2.49 10.14 -0.22
N ALA A 277 2.79 8.91 0.15
CA ALA A 277 2.10 8.22 1.24
C ALA A 277 2.81 8.39 2.60
N SER A 278 2.07 8.14 3.68
CA SER A 278 2.56 8.09 5.06
C SER A 278 3.86 7.30 5.20
N THR A 279 4.98 8.02 5.33
CA THR A 279 6.33 7.47 5.45
C THR A 279 6.84 7.68 6.88
N GLN A 280 7.06 6.59 7.61
CA GLN A 280 7.42 6.62 9.04
C GLN A 280 8.88 7.06 9.28
N ASP A 281 9.81 6.64 8.43
CA ASP A 281 11.22 6.98 8.54
C ASP A 281 11.47 8.40 8.01
N LYS A 282 11.89 9.32 8.90
CA LYS A 282 12.11 10.73 8.56
C LYS A 282 13.18 10.94 7.49
N ALA A 283 14.24 10.13 7.49
CA ALA A 283 15.31 10.25 6.50
C ALA A 283 14.83 9.81 5.11
N ILE A 284 14.00 8.75 5.05
CA ILE A 284 13.36 8.31 3.81
C ILE A 284 12.38 9.36 3.31
N ARG A 285 11.56 9.92 4.20
CA ARG A 285 10.63 11.00 3.85
C ARG A 285 11.37 12.20 3.26
N GLN A 286 12.47 12.62 3.89
CA GLN A 286 13.32 13.70 3.36
C GLN A 286 13.87 13.36 1.98
N ALA A 287 14.39 12.15 1.78
CA ALA A 287 14.91 11.71 0.49
C ALA A 287 13.84 11.67 -0.62
N ILE A 288 12.60 11.29 -0.31
CA ILE A 288 11.49 11.35 -1.29
C ILE A 288 11.26 12.79 -1.75
N ILE A 289 11.20 13.75 -0.81
CA ILE A 289 10.97 15.17 -1.12
C ILE A 289 12.16 15.80 -1.86
N GLU A 290 13.38 15.47 -1.48
CA GLU A 290 14.58 16.10 -2.06
C GLU A 290 15.02 15.46 -3.38
N GLN A 291 14.75 14.18 -3.61
CA GLN A 291 15.30 13.43 -4.75
C GLN A 291 14.25 12.95 -5.76
N ILE A 292 13.04 12.61 -5.30
CA ILE A 292 11.99 12.05 -6.16
C ILE A 292 10.97 13.11 -6.56
N ALA A 293 10.45 13.90 -5.61
CA ALA A 293 9.46 14.94 -5.89
C ALA A 293 9.91 15.96 -6.97
N PRO A 294 11.20 16.37 -7.06
CA PRO A 294 11.65 17.28 -8.12
C PRO A 294 11.65 16.66 -9.53
N LEU A 295 11.46 15.34 -9.64
CA LEU A 295 11.34 14.63 -10.91
C LEU A 295 9.88 14.50 -11.37
N ALA A 296 8.92 14.88 -10.53
CA ALA A 296 7.50 14.78 -10.83
C ALA A 296 6.93 16.14 -11.29
N ASP A 297 5.94 16.09 -12.17
CA ASP A 297 5.19 17.26 -12.65
C ASP A 297 4.01 17.59 -11.73
N SER A 298 3.59 16.63 -10.90
CA SER A 298 2.45 16.73 -9.98
C SER A 298 2.71 15.88 -8.72
N ALA A 299 2.11 16.25 -7.59
CA ALA A 299 2.18 15.48 -6.34
C ALA A 299 0.82 15.41 -5.65
N GLY A 300 0.54 14.28 -5.00
CA GLY A 300 -0.63 14.01 -4.18
C GLY A 300 -0.22 13.64 -2.75
N LEU A 301 -0.94 14.19 -1.77
CA LEU A 301 -0.74 13.93 -0.34
C LEU A 301 -1.97 14.39 0.48
N ASN A 302 -2.19 13.77 1.64
CA ASN A 302 -3.23 14.17 2.60
C ASN A 302 -2.71 15.19 3.63
N GLU A 303 -3.57 15.56 4.58
CA GLU A 303 -3.28 16.54 5.63
C GLU A 303 -2.10 16.13 6.52
N ARG A 304 -2.01 14.84 6.91
CA ARG A 304 -0.92 14.34 7.74
C ARG A 304 0.42 14.38 6.99
N GLU A 305 0.43 13.92 5.74
CA GLU A 305 1.61 13.99 4.87
C GLU A 305 2.02 15.44 4.58
N THR A 306 1.05 16.38 4.56
CA THR A 306 1.33 17.82 4.42
C THR A 306 2.10 18.35 5.63
N ILE A 307 1.61 18.06 6.84
CA ILE A 307 2.29 18.44 8.09
C ILE A 307 3.71 17.87 8.12
N ASP A 308 3.82 16.59 7.79
CA ASP A 308 5.07 15.85 7.74
C ASP A 308 6.09 16.45 6.73
N LEU A 309 5.62 17.02 5.62
CA LEU A 309 6.43 17.73 4.63
C LEU A 309 6.85 19.13 5.12
N LEU A 310 5.96 19.85 5.78
CA LEU A 310 6.26 21.16 6.38
C LEU A 310 7.38 21.03 7.43
N GLU A 311 7.36 19.98 8.26
CA GLU A 311 8.43 19.71 9.22
C GLU A 311 9.79 19.54 8.53
N ILE A 312 9.85 18.75 7.45
CA ILE A 312 11.09 18.45 6.72
C ILE A 312 11.65 19.68 6.02
N THR A 313 10.77 20.53 5.48
CA THR A 313 11.15 21.76 4.78
C THR A 313 11.46 22.92 5.73
N GLY A 314 11.48 22.67 7.05
CA GLY A 314 11.82 23.66 8.08
C GLY A 314 10.68 24.61 8.45
N GLN A 315 9.46 24.36 7.98
CA GLN A 315 8.25 25.15 8.25
C GLN A 315 7.56 24.71 9.55
N THR A 316 8.32 24.55 10.64
CA THR A 316 7.85 23.93 11.89
C THR A 316 6.67 24.67 12.53
N GLU A 317 6.64 26.01 12.48
CA GLU A 317 5.53 26.80 13.05
C GLU A 317 4.23 26.55 12.27
N LEU A 318 4.29 26.51 10.95
CA LEU A 318 3.14 26.21 10.09
C LEU A 318 2.67 24.76 10.27
N ALA A 319 3.60 23.81 10.46
CA ALA A 319 3.26 22.43 10.78
C ALA A 319 2.48 22.34 12.10
N LEU A 320 2.95 23.00 13.16
CA LEU A 320 2.29 23.06 14.47
C LEU A 320 0.94 23.76 14.44
N GLN A 321 0.79 24.79 13.60
CA GLN A 321 -0.51 25.43 13.39
C GLN A 321 -1.49 24.48 12.70
N THR A 322 -1.06 23.85 11.61
CA THR A 322 -1.89 22.92 10.83
C THR A 322 -2.36 21.76 11.70
N GLU A 323 -1.48 21.16 12.51
CA GLU A 323 -1.83 20.05 13.41
C GLU A 323 -2.87 20.42 14.49
N LYS A 324 -3.01 21.71 14.85
CA LYS A 324 -4.03 22.18 15.80
C LYS A 324 -5.40 22.40 15.16
N GLU A 325 -5.44 22.62 13.85
CA GLU A 325 -6.66 22.94 13.10
C GLU A 325 -7.32 21.71 12.47
N THR A 326 -6.61 20.57 12.43
CA THR A 326 -7.05 19.26 11.91
C THR A 326 -7.37 18.27 13.03
#